data_AF-A0A2D0N3S6-F1
#
_entry.id   AF-A0A2D0N3S6-F1
#
_cell.length_a   1.000
_cell.length_b   1.000
_cell.length_c   1.000
_cell.angle_alpha   90.00
_cell.angle_beta   90.00
_cell.angle_gamma   90.00
#
_symmetry.space_group_name_H-M   'P 1'
#
loop_
_entity.id
_entity.type
_entity.pdbx_description
1 polymer ?
#
loop_
_entity_poly.entity_id
_entity_poly.type
_entity_poly.pdbx_seq_one_letter_code
_entity_poly.pdbx_strand_id
1 'polypeptide(L)'
;MTLADFFQKIADNPSYIIFYFTIIPVTALLAGWLGRGEGHISPWKYLYSTLIYMVSVPGIFAVTLSIYFFLFERRSIMQTDVFVQILPVISMIATLLIIRRNVRLEYIPGFDKLSGLIMMITATLAIMWFIDRTRIIAFTYIPFHYVILIFIALLVAIRIGWKRLFADKRPLPGA
;
A
#
# COMPACT_ATOMS: atom_id res chain seq x y z
N MET A 1 -0.86 -7.01 27.15
CA MET A 1 0.04 -6.09 26.41
C MET A 1 -0.65 -5.75 25.11
N THR A 2 -1.01 -4.48 24.94
CA THR A 2 -1.59 -3.97 23.69
C THR A 2 -0.49 -3.73 22.65
N LEU A 3 -0.84 -3.53 21.38
CA LEU A 3 0.13 -3.09 20.37
C LEU A 3 0.78 -1.75 20.77
N ALA A 4 0.00 -0.86 21.38
CA ALA A 4 0.51 0.41 21.89
C ALA A 4 1.59 0.18 22.98
N ASP A 5 1.36 -0.72 23.94
CA ASP A 5 2.35 -1.04 24.98
C ASP A 5 3.63 -1.65 24.39
N PHE A 6 3.50 -2.43 23.32
CA PHE A 6 4.64 -3.02 22.61
C PHE A 6 5.48 -1.97 21.88
N PHE A 7 4.84 -1.07 21.13
CA PHE A 7 5.52 0.06 20.49
C PHE A 7 6.16 1.00 21.51
N GLN A 8 5.50 1.25 22.64
CA GLN A 8 6.05 2.06 23.74
C GLN A 8 7.34 1.43 24.29
N LYS A 9 7.32 0.13 24.60
CA LYS A 9 8.52 -0.59 25.11
C LYS A 9 9.69 -0.58 24.13
N ILE A 10 9.39 -0.63 22.84
CA ILE A 10 10.37 -0.55 21.75
C ILE A 10 10.94 0.87 21.65
N ALA A 11 10.07 1.89 21.69
CA ALA A 11 10.45 3.29 21.67
C ALA A 11 11.27 3.70 22.90
N ASP A 12 10.99 3.12 24.06
CA ASP A 12 11.73 3.35 25.31
C ASP A 12 13.17 2.78 25.26
N ASN A 13 13.46 1.87 24.32
CA ASN A 13 14.79 1.27 24.15
C ASN A 13 15.24 1.32 22.67
N PRO A 14 15.49 2.51 22.12
CA PRO A 14 15.80 2.71 20.71
C PRO A 14 17.12 2.04 20.28
N SER A 15 18.00 1.74 21.24
CA SER A 15 19.28 1.05 21.01
C SER A 15 19.11 -0.29 20.31
N TYR A 16 18.09 -1.08 20.67
CA TYR A 16 17.85 -2.39 20.04
C TYR A 16 17.41 -2.26 18.58
N ILE A 17 16.56 -1.26 18.29
CA ILE A 17 16.07 -0.98 16.94
C ILE A 17 17.24 -0.55 16.06
N ILE A 18 18.03 0.41 16.55
CA ILE A 18 19.22 0.92 15.85
C ILE A 18 20.21 -0.21 15.60
N PHE A 19 20.50 -1.03 16.62
CA PHE A 19 21.41 -2.16 16.48
C PHE A 19 20.93 -3.16 15.43
N TYR A 20 19.65 -3.56 15.48
CA TYR A 20 19.06 -4.48 14.52
C TYR A 20 19.13 -3.97 13.08
N PHE A 21 18.73 -2.72 12.84
CA PHE A 21 18.72 -2.15 11.48
C PHE A 21 20.10 -1.71 10.99
N THR A 22 21.10 -1.61 11.87
CA THR A 22 22.49 -1.32 11.50
C THR A 22 23.29 -2.60 11.24
N ILE A 23 23.09 -3.64 12.04
CA ILE A 23 23.86 -4.89 11.90
C ILE A 23 23.57 -5.58 10.56
N ILE A 24 22.35 -5.47 10.04
CA ILE A 24 21.96 -6.11 8.77
C ILE A 24 22.73 -5.56 7.55
N PRO A 25 22.72 -4.24 7.25
CA PRO A 25 23.51 -3.71 6.14
C PRO A 25 25.01 -3.92 6.34
N VAL A 26 25.50 -3.88 7.57
CA VAL A 26 26.90 -4.21 7.89
C VAL A 26 27.21 -5.67 7.55
N THR A 27 26.32 -6.60 7.91
CA THR A 27 26.45 -8.02 7.56
C THR A 27 26.40 -8.23 6.05
N ALA A 28 25.54 -7.50 5.34
CA ALA A 28 25.47 -7.55 3.88
C ALA A 28 26.78 -7.05 3.22
N LEU A 29 27.39 -5.99 3.77
CA LEU A 29 28.70 -5.48 3.32
C LEU A 29 29.80 -6.52 3.56
N LEU A 30 29.87 -7.08 4.77
CA LEU A 30 30.86 -8.09 5.12
C LEU A 30 30.70 -9.35 4.26
N ALA A 31 29.47 -9.80 4.04
CA ALA A 31 29.18 -10.93 3.15
C ALA A 31 29.62 -10.65 1.71
N GLY A 32 29.42 -9.43 1.19
CA GLY A 32 29.89 -9.05 -0.13
C GLY A 32 31.42 -9.05 -0.23
N TRP A 33 32.09 -8.54 0.79
CA TRP A 33 33.56 -8.50 0.84
C TRP A 33 34.18 -9.91 0.95
N LEU A 34 33.62 -10.76 1.82
CA LEU A 34 34.07 -12.15 2.03
C LEU A 34 33.72 -13.06 0.85
N GLY A 35 32.54 -12.85 0.24
CA GLY A 35 32.03 -13.69 -0.85
C GLY A 35 32.73 -13.47 -2.19
N ARG A 36 33.54 -12.42 -2.36
CA ARG A 36 34.36 -12.15 -3.57
C ARG A 36 33.61 -12.31 -4.91
N GLY A 37 32.32 -11.98 -4.97
CA GLY A 37 31.49 -12.10 -6.17
C GLY A 37 30.75 -13.45 -6.34
N GLU A 38 30.96 -14.42 -5.45
CA GLU A 38 30.23 -15.70 -5.41
C GLU A 38 28.87 -15.61 -4.72
N GLY A 39 28.30 -14.40 -4.61
CA GLY A 39 27.08 -14.18 -3.85
C GLY A 39 25.83 -14.90 -4.38
N HIS A 40 25.89 -15.40 -5.62
CA HIS A 40 24.85 -16.21 -6.26
C HIS A 40 24.95 -17.70 -5.89
N ILE A 41 26.06 -18.12 -5.27
CA ILE A 41 26.35 -19.51 -4.89
C ILE A 41 25.96 -19.73 -3.42
N SER A 42 25.68 -20.98 -3.06
CA SER A 42 25.51 -21.36 -1.66
C SER A 42 26.83 -21.21 -0.90
N PRO A 43 26.85 -20.68 0.35
CA PRO A 43 25.69 -20.32 1.19
C PRO A 43 25.23 -18.87 1.06
N TRP A 44 25.97 -18.01 0.36
CA TRP A 44 25.76 -16.57 0.30
C TRP A 44 24.37 -16.17 -0.22
N LYS A 45 23.84 -16.89 -1.20
CA LYS A 45 22.49 -16.63 -1.72
C LYS A 45 21.40 -16.72 -0.65
N TYR A 46 21.54 -17.67 0.29
CA TYR A 46 20.58 -17.88 1.38
C TYR A 46 20.79 -16.87 2.51
N LEU A 47 22.04 -16.47 2.77
CA LEU A 47 22.32 -15.37 3.69
C LEU A 47 21.68 -14.07 3.19
N TYR A 48 21.90 -13.71 1.91
CA TYR A 48 21.29 -12.53 1.32
C TYR A 48 19.77 -12.58 1.29
N SER A 49 19.18 -13.73 0.96
CA SER A 49 17.73 -13.95 1.09
C SER A 49 17.26 -13.61 2.50
N THR A 50 17.92 -14.16 3.52
CA THR A 50 17.52 -13.94 4.91
C THR A 50 17.63 -12.46 5.31
N LEU A 51 18.74 -11.81 4.97
CA LEU A 51 18.94 -10.38 5.27
C LEU A 51 17.90 -9.51 4.56
N ILE A 52 17.57 -9.81 3.31
CA ILE A 52 16.54 -9.09 2.56
C ILE A 52 15.17 -9.23 3.24
N TYR A 53 14.74 -10.44 3.60
CA TYR A 53 13.47 -10.61 4.29
C TYR A 53 13.43 -9.89 5.65
N MET A 54 14.53 -9.93 6.41
CA MET A 54 14.64 -9.25 7.70
C MET A 54 14.44 -7.73 7.60
N VAL A 55 14.93 -7.09 6.53
CA VAL A 55 14.74 -5.63 6.36
C VAL A 55 13.47 -5.29 5.59
N SER A 56 13.08 -6.10 4.63
CA SER A 56 11.97 -5.79 3.73
C SER A 56 10.62 -5.92 4.40
N VAL A 57 10.41 -6.90 5.28
CA VAL A 57 9.13 -7.05 6.00
C VAL A 57 8.81 -5.80 6.86
N PRO A 58 9.69 -5.38 7.80
CA PRO A 58 9.44 -4.16 8.58
C PRO A 58 9.50 -2.88 7.72
N GLY A 59 10.35 -2.83 6.68
CA GLY A 59 10.43 -1.68 5.78
C GLY A 59 9.16 -1.46 4.97
N ILE A 60 8.62 -2.51 4.35
CA ILE A 60 7.35 -2.46 3.60
C ILE A 60 6.20 -2.08 4.54
N PHE A 61 6.17 -2.65 5.75
CA PHE A 61 5.16 -2.32 6.75
C PHE A 61 5.20 -0.83 7.12
N ALA A 62 6.39 -0.29 7.41
CA ALA A 62 6.57 1.12 7.73
C ALA A 62 6.08 2.04 6.60
N VAL A 63 6.46 1.77 5.35
CA VAL A 63 6.01 2.52 4.16
C VAL A 63 4.49 2.46 4.00
N THR A 64 3.91 1.26 4.12
CA THR A 64 2.46 1.05 3.97
C THR A 64 1.69 1.86 4.99
N LEU A 65 2.12 1.83 6.26
CA LEU A 65 1.51 2.57 7.35
C LEU A 65 1.63 4.10 7.12
N SER A 66 2.79 4.57 6.66
CA SER A 66 2.99 6.00 6.33
C SER A 66 2.04 6.46 5.22
N ILE A 67 1.92 5.68 4.14
CA ILE A 67 1.02 6.00 3.02
C ILE A 67 -0.43 6.00 3.51
N TYR A 68 -0.83 5.01 4.30
CA TYR A 68 -2.18 4.92 4.85
C TYR A 68 -2.52 6.14 5.72
N PHE A 69 -1.69 6.47 6.71
CA PHE A 69 -1.94 7.63 7.58
C PHE A 69 -1.95 8.95 6.81
N PHE A 70 -1.09 9.08 5.81
CA PHE A 70 -1.04 10.26 4.97
C PHE A 70 -2.29 10.42 4.09
N LEU A 71 -2.71 9.35 3.41
CA LEU A 71 -3.83 9.40 2.46
C LEU A 71 -5.20 9.48 3.15
N PHE A 72 -5.42 8.72 4.24
CA PHE A 72 -6.75 8.56 4.85
C PHE A 72 -6.91 9.39 6.14
N GLU A 73 -5.93 9.34 7.05
CA GLU A 73 -6.07 10.00 8.35
C GLU A 73 -5.58 11.46 8.36
N ARG A 74 -4.84 11.89 7.33
CA ARG A 74 -4.20 13.21 7.22
C ARG A 74 -3.39 13.59 8.48
N ARG A 75 -2.89 12.61 9.23
CA ARG A 75 -2.04 12.89 10.39
C ARG A 75 -0.73 13.49 9.90
N SER A 76 -0.21 14.45 10.67
CA SER A 76 1.11 14.99 10.41
C SER A 76 2.15 13.89 10.61
N ILE A 77 2.89 13.58 9.55
CA ILE A 77 4.00 12.60 9.56
C ILE A 77 5.02 12.95 10.65
N MET A 78 5.10 14.23 11.04
CA MET A 78 6.02 14.76 12.05
C MET A 78 5.76 14.29 13.48
N GLN A 79 4.58 13.73 13.79
CA GLN A 79 4.29 13.17 15.11
C GLN A 79 4.64 11.68 15.20
N THR A 80 5.12 11.07 14.11
CA THR A 80 5.43 9.65 14.09
C THR A 80 6.86 9.42 14.52
N ASP A 81 7.08 8.38 15.32
CA ASP A 81 8.40 8.02 15.81
C ASP A 81 9.34 7.68 14.64
N VAL A 82 10.36 8.51 14.48
CA VAL A 82 11.38 8.42 13.43
C VAL A 82 12.06 7.05 13.43
N PHE A 83 12.28 6.46 14.61
CA PHE A 83 12.99 5.18 14.72
C PHE A 83 12.14 4.00 14.27
N VAL A 84 10.83 4.05 14.49
CA VAL A 84 9.92 2.97 14.12
C VAL A 84 9.51 3.07 12.65
N GLN A 85 9.51 4.27 12.08
CA GLN A 85 8.98 4.49 10.74
C GLN A 85 10.06 4.79 9.68
N ILE A 86 11.04 5.64 9.97
CA ILE A 86 12.03 6.06 8.97
C ILE A 86 13.21 5.06 8.92
N LEU A 87 13.68 4.61 10.08
CA LEU A 87 14.85 3.73 10.17
C LEU A 87 14.71 2.41 9.39
N PRO A 88 13.57 1.68 9.45
CA PRO A 88 13.40 0.44 8.69
C PRO A 88 13.47 0.67 7.18
N VAL A 89 12.94 1.80 6.71
CA VAL A 89 12.94 2.17 5.28
C VAL A 89 14.36 2.46 4.80
N ILE A 90 15.11 3.27 5.55
CA ILE A 90 16.51 3.58 5.23
C ILE A 90 17.36 2.30 5.23
N SER A 91 17.23 1.46 6.26
CA SER A 91 17.98 0.20 6.36
C SER A 91 17.63 -0.79 5.26
N MET A 92 16.35 -0.89 4.88
CA MET A 92 15.91 -1.69 3.75
C MET A 92 16.55 -1.23 2.44
N ILE A 93 16.49 0.08 2.14
CA ILE A 93 17.08 0.65 0.92
C ILE A 93 18.59 0.41 0.91
N ALA A 94 19.28 0.71 2.02
CA ALA A 94 20.73 0.52 2.14
C ALA A 94 21.12 -0.94 1.89
N THR A 95 20.49 -1.89 2.59
CA THR A 95 20.76 -3.32 2.45
C THR A 95 20.52 -3.82 1.03
N LEU A 96 19.39 -3.44 0.41
CA LEU A 96 19.10 -3.83 -0.97
C LEU A 96 20.11 -3.27 -1.96
N LEU A 97 20.54 -2.01 -1.81
CA LEU A 97 21.57 -1.41 -2.68
C LEU A 97 22.93 -2.09 -2.52
N ILE A 98 23.31 -2.45 -1.30
CA ILE A 98 24.55 -3.19 -1.00
C ILE A 98 24.52 -4.56 -1.67
N ILE A 99 23.44 -5.32 -1.49
CA ILE A 99 23.32 -6.67 -2.04
C ILE A 99 23.24 -6.63 -3.57
N ARG A 100 22.50 -5.67 -4.14
CA ARG A 100 22.36 -5.51 -5.59
C ARG A 100 23.70 -5.24 -6.30
N ARG A 101 24.67 -4.63 -5.61
CA ARG A 101 26.03 -4.44 -6.14
C ARG A 101 26.82 -5.75 -6.25
N ASN A 102 26.50 -6.75 -5.44
CA ASN A 102 27.20 -8.03 -5.40
C ASN A 102 26.49 -9.12 -6.20
N VAL A 103 25.15 -9.12 -6.23
CA VAL A 103 24.32 -10.18 -6.83
C VAL A 103 23.09 -9.58 -7.49
N ARG A 104 22.70 -10.12 -8.64
CA ARG A 104 21.39 -9.80 -9.25
C ARG A 104 20.27 -10.32 -8.33
N LEU A 105 19.38 -9.43 -7.91
CA LEU A 105 18.31 -9.75 -6.95
C LEU A 105 17.37 -10.87 -7.43
N GLU A 106 17.24 -11.05 -8.75
CA GLU A 106 16.48 -12.14 -9.39
C GLU A 106 17.01 -13.54 -9.03
N TYR A 107 18.30 -13.68 -8.69
CA TYR A 107 18.88 -14.96 -8.27
C TYR A 107 18.66 -15.26 -6.79
N ILE A 108 18.09 -14.31 -6.03
CA ILE A 108 17.87 -14.47 -4.60
C ILE A 108 16.54 -15.20 -4.38
N PRO A 109 16.55 -16.35 -3.67
CA PRO A 109 15.33 -17.09 -3.39
C PRO A 109 14.26 -16.22 -2.73
N GLY A 110 13.04 -16.24 -3.28
CA GLY A 110 11.90 -15.54 -2.67
C GLY A 110 11.80 -14.04 -2.94
N PHE A 111 12.76 -13.42 -3.67
CA PHE A 111 12.66 -12.01 -4.03
C PHE A 111 11.36 -11.68 -4.79
N ASP A 112 10.92 -12.56 -5.69
CA ASP A 112 9.66 -12.42 -6.42
C ASP A 112 8.43 -12.35 -5.49
N LYS A 113 8.45 -13.04 -4.35
CA LYS A 113 7.36 -13.00 -3.38
C LYS A 113 7.27 -11.63 -2.71
N LEU A 114 8.42 -10.98 -2.45
CA LEU A 114 8.44 -9.62 -1.90
C LEU A 114 7.92 -8.60 -2.92
N SER A 115 8.30 -8.73 -4.19
CA SER A 115 7.75 -7.89 -5.25
C SER A 115 6.23 -8.07 -5.39
N GLY A 116 5.75 -9.32 -5.38
CA GLY A 116 4.33 -9.64 -5.38
C GLY A 116 3.58 -9.04 -4.17
N LEU A 117 4.17 -9.08 -2.98
CA LEU A 117 3.59 -8.47 -1.78
C LEU A 117 3.42 -6.95 -1.94
N ILE A 118 4.46 -6.25 -2.42
CA ILE A 118 4.41 -4.81 -2.66
C ILE A 118 3.33 -4.47 -3.69
N MET A 119 3.23 -5.26 -4.76
CA MET A 119 2.22 -5.08 -5.80
C MET A 119 0.80 -5.22 -5.24
N MET A 120 0.55 -6.27 -4.44
CA MET A 120 -0.73 -6.50 -3.79
C MET A 120 -1.11 -5.35 -2.84
N ILE A 121 -0.19 -4.95 -1.96
CA ILE A 121 -0.41 -3.82 -1.03
C ILE A 121 -0.70 -2.53 -1.80
N THR A 122 0.08 -2.25 -2.83
CA THR A 122 -0.09 -1.04 -3.66
C THR A 122 -1.45 -1.04 -4.36
N ALA A 123 -1.85 -2.18 -4.95
CA ALA A 123 -3.15 -2.33 -5.58
C ALA A 123 -4.30 -2.13 -4.57
N THR A 124 -4.20 -2.73 -3.39
CA THR A 124 -5.19 -2.56 -2.32
C THR A 124 -5.29 -1.10 -1.88
N LEU A 125 -4.15 -0.44 -1.60
CA LEU A 125 -4.14 0.98 -1.23
C LEU A 125 -4.70 1.87 -2.34
N ALA A 126 -4.39 1.58 -3.61
CA ALA A 126 -4.92 2.33 -4.74
C ALA A 126 -6.45 2.19 -4.86
N ILE A 127 -6.99 0.98 -4.68
CA ILE A 127 -8.43 0.73 -4.67
C ILE A 127 -9.09 1.48 -3.50
N MET A 128 -8.54 1.34 -2.29
CA MET A 128 -9.07 2.03 -1.11
C MET A 128 -9.05 3.54 -1.30
N TRP A 129 -7.97 4.09 -1.84
CA TRP A 129 -7.84 5.52 -2.12
C TRP A 129 -8.83 5.98 -3.18
N PHE A 130 -9.05 5.20 -4.24
CA PHE A 130 -10.06 5.49 -5.25
C PHE A 130 -11.47 5.53 -4.64
N ILE A 131 -11.82 4.55 -3.80
CA ILE A 131 -13.12 4.49 -3.12
C ILE A 131 -13.32 5.70 -2.19
N ASP A 132 -12.31 6.04 -1.38
CA ASP A 132 -12.35 7.20 -0.47
C ASP A 132 -12.51 8.51 -1.25
N ARG A 133 -11.73 8.70 -2.31
CA ARG A 133 -11.75 9.92 -3.12
C ARG A 133 -13.03 10.11 -3.92
N THR A 134 -13.60 9.02 -4.44
CA THR A 134 -14.83 9.06 -5.24
C THR A 134 -16.09 9.24 -4.40
N ARG A 135 -15.98 9.25 -3.05
CA ARG A 135 -17.12 9.28 -2.12
C ARG A 135 -18.21 8.30 -2.54
N ILE A 136 -17.83 7.12 -3.06
CA ILE A 136 -18.82 6.06 -3.37
C ILE A 136 -19.57 5.67 -2.08
N ILE A 137 -18.94 5.85 -0.91
CA ILE A 137 -19.58 5.72 0.40
C ILE A 137 -20.77 6.68 0.57
N ALA A 138 -20.76 7.88 -0.02
CA ALA A 138 -21.93 8.77 -0.01
C ALA A 138 -23.08 8.19 -0.83
N PHE A 139 -22.81 7.43 -1.89
CA PHE A 139 -23.85 6.69 -2.61
C PHE A 139 -24.39 5.52 -1.77
N THR A 140 -23.53 4.86 -1.00
CA THR A 140 -23.92 3.80 -0.04
C THR A 140 -24.69 4.34 1.17
N TYR A 141 -24.45 5.60 1.57
CA TYR A 141 -25.15 6.25 2.68
C TYR A 141 -26.50 6.86 2.28
N ILE A 142 -26.83 6.90 0.99
CA ILE A 142 -28.20 7.20 0.54
C ILE A 142 -29.04 5.97 0.89
N PRO A 143 -29.99 6.08 1.83
CA PRO A 143 -30.84 4.95 2.16
C PRO A 143 -31.51 4.40 0.89
N PHE A 144 -31.62 3.08 0.78
CA PHE A 144 -32.12 2.40 -0.42
C PHE A 144 -33.46 2.96 -0.95
N HIS A 145 -34.30 3.50 -0.07
CA HIS A 145 -35.56 4.15 -0.44
C HIS A 145 -35.39 5.42 -1.31
N TYR A 146 -34.33 6.21 -1.12
CA TYR A 146 -34.06 7.38 -1.96
C TYR A 146 -33.60 7.00 -3.36
N VAL A 147 -32.86 5.89 -3.51
CA VAL A 147 -32.47 5.35 -4.82
C VAL A 147 -33.70 4.91 -5.61
N ILE A 148 -34.64 4.22 -4.96
CA ILE A 148 -35.94 3.86 -5.54
C ILE A 148 -36.74 5.10 -5.92
N LEU A 149 -36.78 6.13 -5.06
CA LEU A 149 -37.50 7.38 -5.33
C LEU A 149 -36.96 8.11 -6.57
N ILE A 150 -35.63 8.22 -6.70
CA ILE A 150 -34.97 8.81 -7.87
C ILE A 150 -35.29 7.99 -9.13
N PHE A 151 -35.25 6.66 -9.04
CA PHE A 151 -35.57 5.78 -10.16
C PHE A 151 -37.03 5.93 -10.63
N ILE A 152 -37.99 5.98 -9.70
CA ILE A 152 -39.40 6.22 -10.00
C ILE A 152 -39.59 7.62 -10.60
N ALA A 153 -38.98 8.65 -10.03
CA ALA A 153 -39.05 10.02 -10.54
C ALA A 153 -38.52 10.11 -11.99
N LEU A 154 -37.42 9.42 -12.29
CA LEU A 154 -36.85 9.34 -13.63
C LEU A 154 -37.82 8.66 -14.61
N LEU A 155 -38.40 7.52 -14.24
CA LEU A 155 -39.40 6.82 -15.07
C LEU A 155 -40.63 7.68 -15.35
N VAL A 156 -41.10 8.42 -14.35
CA VAL A 156 -42.23 9.35 -14.50
C VAL A 156 -41.86 10.51 -15.42
N ALA A 157 -40.68 11.10 -15.25
CA ALA A 157 -40.18 12.18 -16.11
C ALA A 157 -40.08 11.73 -17.57
N ILE A 158 -39.54 10.53 -17.83
CA ILE A 158 -39.47 9.93 -19.17
C ILE A 158 -40.87 9.69 -19.73
N ARG A 159 -41.80 9.14 -18.93
CA ARG A 159 -43.18 8.89 -19.35
C ARG A 159 -43.93 10.18 -19.73
N ILE A 160 -43.73 11.25 -18.96
CA ILE A 160 -44.33 12.56 -19.26
C ILE A 160 -43.66 13.18 -20.48
N GLY A 161 -42.33 13.10 -20.58
CA GLY A 161 -41.56 13.57 -21.73
C GLY A 161 -42.01 12.93 -23.04
N TRP A 162 -42.19 11.60 -23.06
CA TRP A 162 -42.74 10.90 -24.21
C TRP A 162 -44.18 11.28 -24.53
N LYS A 163 -45.04 11.43 -23.52
CA LYS A 163 -46.42 11.89 -23.77
C LYS A 163 -46.45 13.29 -24.38
N ARG A 164 -45.56 14.21 -23.98
CA ARG A 164 -45.49 15.57 -24.53
C ARG A 164 -44.89 15.59 -25.94
N LEU A 165 -43.87 14.77 -26.21
CA LEU A 165 -43.25 14.67 -27.55
C LEU A 165 -44.14 13.94 -28.57
N PHE A 166 -44.96 12.98 -28.14
CA PHE A 166 -45.85 12.23 -29.02
C PHE A 166 -47.30 12.75 -29.08
N ALA A 167 -47.70 13.70 -28.21
CA ALA A 167 -49.02 14.33 -28.29
C ALA A 167 -49.13 15.44 -29.36
N ASP A 168 -48.01 15.92 -29.89
CA ASP A 168 -47.96 17.00 -30.90
C ASP A 168 -47.96 16.52 -32.36
N LYS A 169 -48.52 15.32 -32.60
CA LYS A 169 -48.84 14.84 -33.95
C LYS A 169 -50.25 14.25 -33.98
N ARG A 170 -51.26 15.13 -33.87
CA ARG A 170 -52.59 14.81 -34.40
C ARG A 170 -52.72 15.49 -35.77
N PRO A 171 -52.88 14.75 -36.88
CA PRO A 171 -53.38 15.33 -38.12
C PRO A 171 -54.80 15.85 -37.85
N LEU A 172 -55.07 17.07 -38.30
CA LEU A 172 -56.40 17.70 -38.22
C LEU A 172 -57.44 16.84 -38.99
N PRO A 173 -58.68 16.69 -38.48
CA PRO A 173 -59.74 16.02 -39.21
C PRO A 173 -60.27 16.95 -40.30
N GLY A 174 -60.08 16.58 -41.58
CA GLY A 174 -60.72 17.25 -42.72
C GLY A 174 -59.79 17.42 -43.92
N ALA A 175 -59.69 16.38 -44.74
CA ALA A 175 -59.50 16.43 -46.20
C ALA A 175 -59.86 15.05 -46.77
#